data_AF-A0A2J4ZSD4-F1
#
_entry.id   AF-A0A2J4ZSD4-F1
#
_cell.length_a   1.000
_cell.length_b   1.000
_cell.length_c   1.000
_cell.angle_alpha   90.00
_cell.angle_beta   90.00
_cell.angle_gamma   90.00
#
_symmetry.space_group_name_H-M   'P 1'
#
loop_
_entity.id
_entity.type
_entity.pdbx_description
1 polymer ?
#
loop_
_entity_poly.entity_id
_entity_poly.type
_entity_poly.pdbx_seq_one_letter_code
_entity_poly.pdbx_strand_id
1 'polypeptide(L)'
;MSNNQLAPCWEFQPYLAEADVQHLLSEIASVLDQLYYHQHVLDSNWSKGVRAYDWVRNHLIQNESSIPGLEMLSKGLNYVLALNKVPLQFSKDCIDNPK
;
A
#
# COMPACT_ATOMS: atom_id res chain seq x y z
N MET A 1 35.56 -5.16 18.49
CA MET A 1 34.18 -4.93 18.04
C MET A 1 34.27 -4.46 16.61
N SER A 2 33.90 -5.31 15.64
CA SER A 2 33.92 -4.96 14.23
C SER A 2 32.81 -3.95 13.95
N ASN A 3 33.19 -2.78 13.43
CA ASN A 3 32.25 -1.84 12.84
C ASN A 3 31.55 -2.57 11.68
N ASN A 4 30.34 -3.10 11.93
CA ASN A 4 29.46 -3.54 10.88
C ASN A 4 29.04 -2.28 10.10
N GLN A 5 29.86 -1.88 9.12
CA GLN A 5 29.44 -0.97 8.07
C GLN A 5 28.30 -1.67 7.34
N LEU A 6 27.07 -1.35 7.76
CA LEU A 6 25.87 -1.71 7.02
C LEU A 6 26.10 -1.24 5.58
N ALA A 7 26.01 -2.19 4.64
CA ALA A 7 26.12 -1.87 3.22
C ALA A 7 25.12 -0.74 2.94
N PRO A 8 25.56 0.38 2.37
CA PRO A 8 24.65 1.50 2.20
C PRO A 8 23.54 1.08 1.25
N CYS A 9 22.30 1.42 1.61
CA CYS A 9 21.07 0.93 1.01
C CYS A 9 20.89 1.52 -0.40
N TRP A 10 21.68 1.10 -1.39
CA TRP A 10 21.68 1.68 -2.75
C TRP A 10 20.96 0.82 -3.79
N GLU A 11 20.38 -0.32 -3.43
CA GLU A 11 19.54 -1.09 -4.36
C GLU A 11 18.14 -0.46 -4.45
N PHE A 12 18.06 0.72 -5.06
CA PHE A 12 16.79 1.24 -5.53
C PHE A 12 16.33 0.38 -6.70
N GLN A 13 15.10 -0.14 -6.61
CA GLN A 13 14.49 -0.85 -7.73
C GLN A 13 14.38 0.12 -8.91
N PRO A 14 15.04 -0.14 -10.06
CA PRO A 14 15.16 0.84 -11.15
C PRO A 14 13.83 1.17 -11.81
N TYR A 15 12.82 0.32 -11.64
CA TYR A 15 11.46 0.52 -12.14
C TYR A 15 10.56 1.28 -11.15
N LEU A 16 11.02 1.49 -9.92
CA LEU A 16 10.30 2.23 -8.89
C LEU A 16 10.70 3.70 -8.94
N ALA A 17 10.11 4.45 -9.87
CA ALA A 17 10.34 5.89 -9.96
C ALA A 17 9.81 6.60 -8.71
N GLU A 18 10.61 7.49 -8.13
CA GLU A 18 10.25 8.20 -6.90
C GLU A 18 8.92 8.95 -7.02
N ALA A 19 8.67 9.58 -8.16
CA ALA A 19 7.43 10.32 -8.42
C ALA A 19 6.18 9.40 -8.37
N ASP A 20 6.25 8.21 -8.95
CA ASP A 20 5.13 7.26 -8.96
C ASP A 20 4.87 6.71 -7.55
N VAL A 21 5.95 6.47 -6.78
CA VAL A 21 5.86 6.03 -5.39
C VAL A 21 5.25 7.11 -4.51
N GLN A 22 5.72 8.35 -4.64
CA GLN A 22 5.18 9.49 -3.90
C GLN A 22 3.71 9.73 -4.23
N HIS A 23 3.32 9.58 -5.50
CA HIS A 23 1.93 9.70 -5.91
C HIS A 23 1.06 8.60 -5.28
N LEU A 24 1.50 7.33 -5.34
CA LEU A 24 0.79 6.22 -4.69
C LEU A 24 0.66 6.42 -3.18
N LEU A 25 1.72 6.85 -2.50
CA LEU A 25 1.69 7.12 -1.06
C LEU A 25 0.75 8.29 -0.71
N SER A 26 0.72 9.34 -1.54
CA SER A 26 -0.18 10.48 -1.38
C SER A 26 -1.65 10.09 -1.54
N GLU A 27 -1.96 9.22 -2.52
CA GLU A 27 -3.30 8.64 -2.70
C GLU A 27 -3.73 7.85 -1.47
N ILE A 28 -2.88 6.95 -0.98
CA ILE A 28 -3.17 6.15 0.22
C ILE A 28 -3.37 7.05 1.45
N ALA A 29 -2.50 8.05 1.66
CA ALA A 29 -2.62 8.99 2.77
C ALA A 29 -3.94 9.79 2.72
N SER A 30 -4.31 10.28 1.54
CA SER A 30 -5.57 11.02 1.33
C SER A 30 -6.79 10.16 1.65
N VAL A 31 -6.76 8.89 1.25
CA VAL A 31 -7.83 7.93 1.53
C VAL A 31 -7.95 7.62 3.02
N LEU A 32 -6.82 7.47 3.70
CA LEU A 32 -6.79 7.25 5.15
C LEU A 32 -7.31 8.46 5.93
N ASP A 33 -7.07 9.68 5.45
CA ASP A 33 -7.62 10.90 6.06
C ASP A 33 -9.15 10.98 5.90
N GLN A 34 -9.67 10.54 4.74
CA GLN A 34 -11.12 10.49 4.46
C GLN A 34 -11.87 9.45 5.29
N LEU A 35 -11.18 8.41 5.78
CA LEU A 35 -11.77 7.31 6.55
C LEU A 35 -12.46 7.78 7.83
N TYR A 36 -11.95 8.85 8.44
CA TYR A 36 -12.55 9.45 9.64
C TYR A 36 -13.93 10.05 9.35
N TYR A 37 -14.13 10.59 8.15
CA TYR A 37 -15.33 11.36 7.79
C TYR A 37 -16.39 10.57 7.03
N HIS A 38 -16.01 9.52 6.30
CA HIS A 38 -16.93 8.76 5.46
C HIS A 38 -17.14 7.39 6.07
N GLN A 39 -18.33 7.07 6.56
CA GLN A 39 -18.52 5.83 7.31
C GLN A 39 -18.90 4.61 6.44
N HIS A 40 -19.14 4.75 5.12
CA HIS A 40 -19.82 3.68 4.36
C HIS A 40 -19.48 3.53 2.86
N VAL A 41 -18.70 4.41 2.22
CA VAL A 41 -18.58 4.38 0.74
C VAL A 41 -17.67 3.25 0.25
N LEU A 42 -16.51 3.05 0.89
CA LEU A 42 -15.55 2.00 0.53
C LEU A 42 -15.47 0.88 1.57
N ASP A 43 -16.46 0.81 2.47
CA ASP A 43 -16.50 -0.21 3.52
C ASP A 43 -17.04 -1.54 2.98
N SER A 44 -16.30 -2.60 3.27
CA SER A 44 -16.77 -3.97 3.11
C SER A 44 -17.67 -4.33 4.29
N ASN A 45 -18.92 -4.77 4.04
CA ASN A 45 -19.86 -5.18 5.09
C ASN A 45 -19.37 -6.32 6.02
N TRP A 46 -18.24 -6.95 5.70
CA TRP A 46 -17.68 -8.13 6.34
C TRP A 46 -16.34 -7.86 7.05
N SER A 47 -15.78 -6.66 6.95
CA SER A 47 -14.43 -6.32 7.41
C SER A 47 -14.42 -5.61 8.77
N LYS A 48 -14.87 -6.29 9.84
CA LYS A 48 -14.83 -5.73 11.20
C LYS A 48 -13.37 -5.66 11.70
N GLY A 49 -12.89 -4.48 12.08
CA GLY A 49 -11.55 -4.26 12.66
C GLY A 49 -10.41 -4.03 11.66
N VAL A 50 -10.65 -4.18 10.35
CA VAL A 50 -9.66 -3.96 9.26
C VAL A 50 -10.16 -2.92 8.26
N ARG A 51 -10.96 -1.97 8.74
CA ARG A 51 -11.65 -0.95 7.93
C ARG A 51 -10.71 -0.15 7.04
N ALA A 52 -9.61 0.35 7.60
CA ALA A 52 -8.60 1.11 6.85
C ALA A 52 -7.93 0.31 5.73
N TYR A 53 -7.68 -0.97 6.00
CA TYR A 53 -7.07 -1.87 5.03
C TYR A 53 -8.00 -2.11 3.83
N ASP A 54 -9.27 -2.38 4.11
CA ASP A 54 -10.28 -2.61 3.08
C ASP A 54 -10.63 -1.33 2.30
N TRP A 55 -10.61 -0.19 2.98
CA TRP A 55 -10.86 1.12 2.37
C TRP A 55 -9.77 1.45 1.33
N VAL A 56 -8.49 1.28 1.71
CA VAL A 56 -7.36 1.47 0.79
C VAL A 56 -7.44 0.46 -0.36
N ARG A 57 -7.70 -0.82 -0.06
CA ARG A 57 -7.88 -1.85 -1.09
C ARG A 57 -8.94 -1.46 -2.12
N ASN A 58 -10.12 -1.08 -1.64
CA ASN A 58 -11.26 -0.73 -2.51
C ASN A 58 -10.97 0.54 -3.32
N HIS A 59 -10.31 1.54 -2.74
CA HIS A 59 -9.86 2.74 -3.47
C HIS A 59 -8.89 2.40 -4.60
N LEU A 60 -7.87 1.60 -4.32
CA LEU A 60 -6.87 1.20 -5.31
C LEU A 60 -7.48 0.35 -6.43
N ILE A 61 -8.43 -0.54 -6.11
CA ILE A 61 -9.18 -1.32 -7.12
C ILE A 61 -10.02 -0.40 -8.02
N GLN A 62 -10.69 0.61 -7.45
CA GLN A 62 -11.53 1.54 -8.21
C GLN A 62 -10.71 2.50 -9.08
N ASN A 63 -9.52 2.87 -8.64
CA ASN A 63 -8.66 3.87 -9.31
C ASN A 63 -7.45 3.25 -10.02
N GLU A 64 -7.43 1.93 -10.22
CA GLU A 64 -6.33 1.19 -10.87
C GLU A 64 -5.92 1.81 -12.22
N SER A 65 -6.90 2.20 -13.05
CA SER A 65 -6.64 2.84 -14.35
C SER A 65 -6.19 4.31 -14.26
N SER A 66 -6.40 4.97 -13.11
CA SER A 66 -6.14 6.38 -12.90
C SER A 66 -4.77 6.64 -12.28
N ILE A 67 -4.23 5.66 -11.53
CA ILE A 67 -2.91 5.74 -10.90
C ILE A 67 -1.87 5.18 -11.88
N PRO A 68 -0.93 6.00 -12.39
CA PRO A 68 0.06 5.56 -13.36
C PRO A 68 0.91 4.39 -12.83
N GLY A 69 1.03 3.34 -13.64
CA GLY A 69 1.88 2.19 -13.31
C GLY A 69 1.33 1.25 -12.26
N LEU A 70 0.16 1.55 -11.66
CA LEU A 70 -0.49 0.68 -10.69
C LEU A 70 -1.18 -0.50 -11.40
N GLU A 71 -0.93 -1.70 -10.89
CA GLU A 71 -1.59 -2.93 -11.33
C GLU A 71 -1.98 -3.75 -10.11
N MET A 72 -3.24 -4.18 -10.02
CA MET A 72 -3.73 -5.02 -8.94
C MET A 72 -3.54 -6.50 -9.30
N LEU A 73 -2.40 -7.07 -8.89
CA LEU A 73 -2.06 -8.48 -9.12
C LEU A 73 -3.02 -9.45 -8.39
N SER A 74 -3.48 -9.06 -7.21
CA SER A 74 -4.52 -9.77 -6.46
C SER A 74 -5.51 -8.77 -5.88
N LYS A 75 -6.81 -9.07 -6.01
CA LYS A 75 -7.90 -8.25 -5.48
C LYS A 75 -8.51 -8.84 -4.21
N GLY A 76 -7.94 -9.89 -3.63
CA GLY A 76 -8.41 -10.50 -2.37
C GLY A 76 -8.10 -9.65 -1.13
N LEU A 77 -8.35 -10.18 0.08
CA LEU A 77 -7.97 -9.54 1.36
C LEU A 77 -6.45 -9.52 1.61
N ASN A 78 -5.68 -10.25 0.82
CA ASN A 78 -4.23 -10.25 0.79
C ASN A 78 -3.76 -9.56 -0.49
N TYR A 79 -4.40 -8.45 -0.86
CA TYR A 79 -4.16 -7.83 -2.15
C TYR A 79 -2.68 -7.53 -2.32
N VAL A 80 -2.22 -7.82 -3.52
CA VAL A 80 -0.86 -7.52 -3.98
C VAL A 80 -1.04 -6.54 -5.11
N LEU A 81 -0.35 -5.43 -5.04
CA LEU A 81 -0.30 -4.46 -6.12
C LEU A 81 1.09 -4.52 -6.74
N ALA A 82 1.22 -4.05 -7.96
CA ALA A 82 2.49 -3.76 -8.56
C ALA A 82 2.51 -2.29 -8.96
N LEU A 83 3.66 -1.65 -8.79
CA LEU A 83 3.93 -0.33 -9.34
C LEU A 83 5.04 -0.49 -10.37
N ASN A 84 4.76 -0.17 -11.63
CA ASN A 84 5.69 -0.35 -12.75
C ASN A 84 6.28 -1.77 -12.80
N LYS A 85 5.43 -2.80 -12.63
CA LYS A 85 5.80 -4.24 -12.59
C LYS A 85 6.62 -4.67 -11.37
N VAL A 86 6.85 -3.80 -10.39
CA VAL A 86 7.46 -4.17 -9.12
C VAL A 86 6.36 -4.53 -8.13
N PRO A 87 6.28 -5.77 -7.65
CA PRO A 87 5.25 -6.17 -6.69
C PRO A 87 5.48 -5.49 -5.34
N LEU A 88 4.41 -4.91 -4.81
CA LEU A 88 4.31 -4.26 -3.52
C LEU A 88 3.20 -4.93 -2.72
N GLN A 89 3.45 -5.14 -1.43
CA GLN A 89 2.45 -5.68 -0.52
C GLN A 89 2.10 -4.62 0.51
N PHE A 90 0.83 -4.24 0.56
CA PHE A 90 0.30 -3.47 1.68
C PHE A 90 0.03 -4.43 2.83
N SER A 91 0.80 -4.29 3.91
CA SER A 91 0.66 -5.10 5.12
C SER A 91 -0.16 -4.34 6.15
N LYS A 92 -1.01 -5.05 6.90
CA LYS A 92 -1.48 -4.54 8.19
C LYS A 92 -0.29 -4.57 9.15
N ASP A 93 0.01 -3.47 9.83
CA ASP A 93 0.94 -3.49 10.98
C ASP A 93 0.28 -4.25 12.13
N CYS A 94 0.19 -5.57 12.00
CA CYS A 94 0.32 -6.43 13.17
C CYS A 94 1.82 -6.72 13.25
N ILE A 95 2.54 -5.89 14.01
CA ILE A 95 3.82 -6.32 14.56
C ILE A 95 3.46 -7.41 15.58
N ASP A 96 3.20 -8.62 15.10
CA ASP A 96 3.02 -9.79 15.96
C ASP A 96 4.37 -10.04 16.61
N ASN A 97 4.54 -9.48 17.82
CA ASN A 97 5.64 -9.65 18.76
C ASN A 97 7.04 -9.70 18.12
N PRO A 98 7.80 -8.58 18.10
CA PRO A 98 9.24 -8.71 17.91
C PRO A 98 9.77 -9.53 19.10
N LYS A 99 10.35 -10.69 18.80
CA LYS A 99 11.06 -11.52 19.78
C LYS A 99 12.17 -10.75 20.47
#